data_AF-D3BEU4-F1
#
_entry.id   AF-D3BEU4-F1
#
_cell.length_a   1.000
_cell.length_b   1.000
_cell.length_c   1.000
_cell.angle_alpha   90.00
_cell.angle_beta   90.00
_cell.angle_gamma   90.00
#
_symmetry.space_group_name_H-M   'P 1'
#
loop_
_entity.id
_entity.type
_entity.pdbx_description
1 polymer ?
#
loop_
_entity_poly.entity_id
_entity_poly.type
_entity_poly.pdbx_seq_one_letter_code
_entity_poly.pdbx_strand_id
1 'polypeptide(L)'
;MLKYIVLAFIALFAFAHAAPAFSVGQYNWFSDSPCSVPVIVNLTYANGQYSSSRSSDNSPYLRNVTVNSDNTFTGLGTLYKPGTSIITGTTTVKGVINNPFNFMVVYNPSTNPYYAGSNNYYNLVSCSMATEDHDLHSGRFETI
;
A
#
# COMPACT_ATOMS: atom_id res chain seq x y z
N MET A 1 -18.58 -15.97 35.23
CA MET A 1 -17.13 -16.00 34.90
C MET A 1 -16.85 -16.60 33.53
N LEU A 2 -17.43 -17.76 33.16
CA LEU A 2 -17.22 -18.41 31.84
C LEU A 2 -17.49 -17.50 30.62
N LYS A 3 -18.52 -16.64 30.67
CA LYS A 3 -18.87 -15.70 29.60
C LYS A 3 -17.73 -14.72 29.26
N TYR A 4 -16.97 -14.27 30.26
CA TYR A 4 -15.85 -13.35 30.06
C TYR A 4 -14.60 -14.05 29.49
N ILE A 5 -14.41 -15.33 29.83
CA ILE A 5 -13.32 -16.15 29.28
C ILE A 5 -13.55 -16.41 27.78
N VAL A 6 -14.78 -16.73 27.39
CA VAL A 6 -15.12 -16.95 25.96
C VAL A 6 -14.94 -15.68 25.13
N LEU A 7 -15.39 -14.52 25.65
CA LEU A 7 -15.17 -13.23 24.99
C LEU A 7 -13.68 -12.88 24.85
N ALA A 8 -12.88 -13.13 25.89
CA ALA A 8 -11.43 -12.91 25.84
C ALA A 8 -10.74 -13.80 24.80
N PHE A 9 -11.15 -15.08 24.69
CA PHE A 9 -10.61 -16.00 23.69
C PHE A 9 -10.97 -15.61 22.25
N ILE A 10 -12.21 -15.17 21.99
CA ILE A 10 -12.64 -14.71 20.67
C ILE A 10 -11.88 -13.44 20.27
N ALA A 11 -11.71 -12.50 21.21
CA ALA A 11 -10.92 -11.29 20.96
C ALA A 11 -9.46 -11.64 20.64
N LEU A 12 -8.82 -12.53 21.42
CA LEU A 12 -7.44 -12.97 21.17
C LEU A 12 -7.29 -13.64 19.80
N PHE A 13 -8.27 -14.46 19.39
CA PHE A 13 -8.28 -15.08 18.07
C PHE A 13 -8.43 -14.06 16.94
N ALA A 14 -9.26 -13.03 17.12
CA ALA A 14 -9.43 -11.97 16.12
C ALA A 14 -8.14 -11.16 15.91
N PHE A 15 -7.41 -10.85 16.99
CA PHE A 15 -6.12 -10.15 16.89
C PHE A 15 -5.02 -11.00 16.26
N ALA A 16 -5.05 -12.33 16.45
CA ALA A 16 -4.07 -13.23 15.85
C ALA A 16 -4.19 -13.36 14.32
N HIS A 17 -5.33 -12.97 13.73
CA HIS A 17 -5.62 -13.14 12.30
C HIS A 17 -5.72 -11.82 11.52
N ALA A 18 -5.36 -10.69 12.13
CA ALA A 18 -5.24 -9.45 11.38
C ALA A 18 -4.07 -9.57 10.39
N ALA A 19 -4.37 -9.95 9.15
CA ALA A 19 -3.38 -10.01 8.10
C ALA A 19 -2.78 -8.61 7.90
N PRO A 20 -1.45 -8.50 7.71
CA PRO A 20 -0.86 -7.23 7.41
C PRO A 20 -1.45 -6.67 6.13
N ALA A 21 -1.84 -5.40 6.20
CA ALA A 21 -2.54 -4.70 5.14
C ALA A 21 -1.97 -3.29 5.06
N PHE A 22 -1.88 -2.76 3.84
CA PHE A 22 -1.64 -1.33 3.67
C PHE A 22 -2.92 -0.56 3.99
N SER A 23 -2.77 0.60 4.61
CA SER A 23 -3.85 1.59 4.61
C SER A 23 -4.02 2.15 3.19
N VAL A 24 -5.24 2.18 2.64
CA VAL A 24 -5.47 2.87 1.36
C VAL A 24 -5.45 4.39 1.58
N GLY A 25 -4.97 5.14 0.59
CA GLY A 25 -4.82 6.59 0.73
C GLY A 25 -3.72 7.20 -0.11
N GLN A 26 -3.33 8.43 0.23
CA GLN A 26 -2.25 9.14 -0.44
C GLN A 26 -0.94 8.95 0.32
N TYR A 27 0.12 8.64 -0.40
CA TYR A 27 1.45 8.39 0.13
C TYR A 27 2.46 9.36 -0.48
N ASN A 28 3.42 9.78 0.33
CA ASN A 28 4.69 10.30 -0.14
C ASN A 28 5.53 9.15 -0.66
N TRP A 29 5.91 9.22 -1.93
CA TRP A 29 6.81 8.28 -2.60
C TRP A 29 8.19 8.90 -2.78
N PHE A 30 9.22 8.19 -2.36
CA PHE A 30 10.62 8.60 -2.49
C PHE A 30 11.41 7.57 -3.31
N SER A 31 12.18 8.03 -4.30
CA SER A 31 13.09 7.19 -5.10
C SER A 31 14.48 7.22 -4.49
N ASP A 32 15.03 6.05 -4.15
CA ASP A 32 16.41 5.80 -3.71
C ASP A 32 16.86 6.45 -2.40
N SER A 33 16.27 7.58 -2.01
CA SER A 33 16.60 8.29 -0.78
C SER A 33 15.36 8.92 -0.15
N PRO A 34 15.15 8.77 1.17
CA PRO A 34 14.04 9.41 1.87
C PRO A 34 14.16 10.95 1.92
N CYS A 35 15.27 11.52 1.46
CA CYS A 35 15.50 12.96 1.40
C CYS A 35 15.23 13.57 0.01
N SER A 36 14.82 12.76 -0.98
CA SER A 36 14.41 13.29 -2.29
C SER A 36 13.08 14.06 -2.17
N VAL A 37 12.81 14.94 -3.13
CA VAL A 37 11.47 15.54 -3.24
C VAL A 37 10.44 14.42 -3.47
N PRO A 38 9.42 14.28 -2.60
CA PRO A 38 8.45 13.21 -2.74
C PRO A 38 7.53 13.43 -3.93
N VAL A 39 7.05 12.33 -4.51
CA VAL A 39 5.91 12.32 -5.42
C VAL A 39 4.69 11.83 -4.64
N ILE A 40 3.54 12.48 -4.82
CA ILE A 40 2.29 12.01 -4.22
C ILE A 40 1.70 10.90 -5.08
N VAL A 41 1.47 9.74 -4.45
CA VAL A 41 0.86 8.57 -5.09
C VAL A 41 -0.38 8.13 -4.31
N ASN A 42 -1.42 7.73 -5.01
CA ASN A 42 -2.62 7.14 -4.43
C ASN A 42 -2.45 5.62 -4.41
N LEU A 43 -2.57 5.02 -3.24
CA LEU A 43 -2.60 3.58 -3.04
C LEU A 43 -4.05 3.12 -2.91
N THR A 44 -4.46 2.20 -3.79
CA THR A 44 -5.80 1.63 -3.84
C THR A 44 -5.76 0.12 -3.67
N TYR A 45 -6.90 -0.46 -3.28
CA TYR A 45 -7.10 -1.89 -3.16
C TYR A 45 -8.32 -2.30 -3.98
N ALA A 46 -8.13 -3.21 -4.94
CA ALA A 46 -9.20 -3.73 -5.78
C ALA A 46 -8.88 -5.17 -6.19
N ASN A 47 -9.91 -6.01 -6.28
CA ASN A 47 -9.76 -7.42 -6.72
C ASN A 47 -8.71 -8.21 -5.92
N GLY A 48 -8.59 -7.96 -4.61
CA GLY A 48 -7.63 -8.66 -3.75
C GLY A 48 -6.18 -8.18 -3.88
N GLN A 49 -5.92 -7.09 -4.60
CA GLN A 49 -4.57 -6.61 -4.88
C GLN A 49 -4.45 -5.10 -4.67
N TYR A 50 -3.27 -4.68 -4.23
CA TYR A 50 -2.94 -3.26 -4.09
C TYR A 50 -2.29 -2.73 -5.37
N SER A 51 -2.53 -1.46 -5.66
CA SER A 51 -1.86 -0.73 -6.76
C SER A 51 -1.64 0.71 -6.34
N SER A 52 -0.58 1.34 -6.85
CA SER A 52 -0.34 2.76 -6.63
C SER A 52 -0.19 3.52 -7.93
N SER A 53 -0.76 4.72 -8.01
CA SER A 53 -0.62 5.62 -9.16
C SER A 53 -0.29 7.05 -8.71
N ARG A 54 0.39 7.83 -9.55
CA ARG A 54 0.68 9.23 -9.25
C ARG A 54 -0.62 10.03 -9.16
N SER A 55 -0.75 10.87 -8.14
CA SER A 55 -1.99 11.62 -7.92
C SER A 55 -2.29 12.67 -8.99
N SER A 56 -1.28 13.16 -9.73
CA SER A 56 -1.45 14.24 -10.72
C SER A 56 -1.93 13.76 -12.09
N ASP A 57 -1.45 12.60 -12.54
CA ASP A 57 -1.66 12.11 -13.91
C ASP A 57 -2.10 10.64 -13.96
N ASN A 58 -2.30 10.00 -12.81
CA ASN A 58 -2.68 8.60 -12.65
C ASN A 58 -1.67 7.60 -13.25
N SER A 59 -0.41 8.00 -13.48
CA SER A 59 0.64 7.11 -13.98
C SER A 59 0.93 5.99 -12.96
N PRO A 60 0.97 4.71 -13.34
CA PRO A 60 1.10 3.60 -12.39
C PRO A 60 2.52 3.45 -11.85
N TYR A 61 2.67 3.19 -10.55
CA TYR A 61 3.96 2.94 -9.89
C TYR A 61 4.09 1.49 -9.45
N LEU A 62 3.11 1.02 -8.66
CA LEU A 62 2.97 -0.37 -8.23
C LEU A 62 1.70 -0.95 -8.81
N ARG A 63 1.75 -2.21 -9.21
CA ARG A 63 0.61 -2.96 -9.74
C ARG A 63 0.60 -4.37 -9.20
N ASN A 64 -0.61 -4.90 -9.02
CA ASN A 64 -0.85 -6.28 -8.64
C ASN A 64 -0.04 -6.70 -7.40
N VAL A 65 -0.03 -5.85 -6.37
CA VAL A 65 0.70 -6.11 -5.15
C VAL A 65 -0.11 -7.05 -4.26
N THR A 66 0.50 -8.16 -3.87
CA THR A 66 -0.05 -9.16 -2.95
C THR A 66 0.78 -9.19 -1.68
N VAL A 67 0.11 -9.00 -0.54
CA VAL A 67 0.71 -9.02 0.79
C VAL A 67 0.70 -10.45 1.34
N ASN A 68 1.84 -10.87 1.86
CA ASN A 68 2.03 -12.16 2.52
C ASN A 68 1.75 -12.03 4.03
N SER A 69 1.54 -13.15 4.71
CA SER A 69 1.25 -13.17 6.15
C SER A 69 2.42 -12.71 7.04
N ASP A 70 3.63 -12.58 6.49
CA ASP A 70 4.87 -12.27 7.20
C ASP A 70 5.30 -10.78 7.07
N ASN A 71 4.35 -9.89 6.75
CA ASN A 71 4.58 -8.47 6.46
C ASN A 71 5.40 -8.20 5.19
N THR A 72 5.71 -9.20 4.37
CA THR A 72 6.31 -8.98 3.06
C THR A 72 5.25 -8.87 1.98
N PHE A 73 5.61 -8.34 0.82
CA PHE A 73 4.74 -8.35 -0.36
C PHE A 73 5.54 -8.52 -1.64
N THR A 74 4.84 -8.90 -2.70
CA THR A 74 5.38 -8.96 -4.05
C THR A 74 4.42 -8.31 -5.02
N GLY A 75 4.92 -7.90 -6.19
CA GLY A 75 4.08 -7.34 -7.24
C GLY A 75 4.89 -6.89 -8.44
N LEU A 76 4.35 -5.92 -9.18
CA LEU A 76 5.01 -5.31 -10.33
C LEU A 76 5.28 -3.82 -10.09
N GLY A 77 6.47 -3.38 -10.47
CA GLY A 77 6.88 -1.99 -10.51
C GLY A 77 6.95 -1.49 -11.95
N THR A 78 6.34 -0.35 -12.24
CA THR A 78 6.43 0.28 -13.56
C THR A 78 7.79 0.95 -13.74
N LEU A 79 8.41 0.75 -14.90
CA LEU A 79 9.65 1.41 -15.30
C LEU A 79 9.34 2.52 -16.30
N TYR A 80 9.98 3.68 -16.09
CA TYR A 80 9.83 4.85 -16.94
C TYR A 80 11.13 5.19 -17.63
N LYS A 81 11.03 5.76 -18.84
CA LYS A 81 12.19 6.40 -19.47
C LYS A 81 12.60 7.60 -18.60
N PRO A 82 13.88 7.70 -18.20
CA PRO A 82 14.35 8.77 -17.32
C PRO A 82 13.91 10.17 -17.78
N GLY A 83 13.40 10.96 -16.84
CA GLY A 83 12.92 12.34 -17.10
C GLY A 83 11.59 12.44 -17.86
N THR A 84 10.87 11.33 -18.07
CA THR A 84 9.59 11.33 -18.79
C THR A 84 8.54 10.47 -18.09
N SER A 85 7.27 10.60 -18.51
CA SER A 85 6.18 9.69 -18.11
C SER A 85 5.99 8.52 -19.09
N ILE A 86 6.95 8.26 -19.99
CA ILE A 86 6.87 7.17 -20.96
C ILE A 86 7.25 5.86 -20.27
N ILE A 87 6.31 4.91 -20.22
CA ILE A 87 6.55 3.56 -19.68
C ILE A 87 7.46 2.78 -20.63
N THR A 88 8.55 2.23 -20.11
CA THR A 88 9.50 1.40 -20.85
C THR A 88 9.33 -0.10 -20.57
N GLY A 89 8.67 -0.45 -19.47
CA GLY A 89 8.40 -1.84 -19.10
C GLY A 89 7.96 -1.97 -17.65
N THR A 90 8.07 -3.18 -17.13
CA THR A 90 7.84 -3.49 -15.72
C THR A 90 8.97 -4.35 -15.17
N THR A 91 9.17 -4.29 -13.86
CA THR A 91 10.02 -5.24 -13.13
C THR A 91 9.25 -5.85 -11.96
N THR A 92 9.69 -7.00 -11.48
CA THR A 92 9.16 -7.55 -10.24
C THR A 92 9.60 -6.71 -9.06
N VAL A 93 8.72 -6.51 -8.10
CA VAL A 93 9.05 -5.86 -6.83
C VAL A 93 8.88 -6.81 -5.67
N LYS A 94 9.65 -6.59 -4.62
CA LYS A 94 9.45 -7.16 -3.29
C LYS A 94 9.44 -6.03 -2.27
N GLY A 95 8.82 -6.22 -1.13
CA GLY A 95 8.90 -5.22 -0.09
C GLY A 95 8.49 -5.72 1.28
N VAL A 96 8.62 -4.82 2.24
CA VAL A 96 8.31 -5.06 3.66
C VAL A 96 7.42 -3.93 4.15
N ILE A 97 6.36 -4.31 4.85
CA ILE A 97 5.45 -3.41 5.55
C ILE A 97 6.01 -3.21 6.96
N ASN A 98 6.55 -2.02 7.22
CA ASN A 98 7.06 -1.68 8.55
C ASN A 98 5.89 -1.44 9.52
N ASN A 99 4.84 -0.81 9.02
CA ASN A 99 3.53 -0.65 9.65
C ASN A 99 2.49 -0.32 8.56
N PRO A 100 1.17 -0.31 8.85
CA PRO A 100 0.14 -0.05 7.84
C PRO A 100 0.27 1.28 7.07
N PHE A 101 1.05 2.23 7.59
CA PHE A 101 1.24 3.59 7.08
C PHE A 101 2.62 3.80 6.44
N ASN A 102 3.53 2.81 6.52
CA ASN A 102 4.88 2.93 6.00
C ASN A 102 5.43 1.59 5.49
N PHE A 103 5.96 1.60 4.28
CA PHE A 103 6.56 0.42 3.68
C PHE A 103 7.70 0.78 2.73
N MET A 104 8.54 -0.21 2.46
CA MET A 104 9.66 -0.12 1.53
C MET A 104 9.43 -1.09 0.38
N VAL A 105 9.73 -0.65 -0.84
CA VAL A 105 9.69 -1.45 -2.06
C VAL A 105 11.09 -1.55 -2.64
N VAL A 106 11.52 -2.75 -2.96
CA VAL A 106 12.72 -3.05 -3.74
C VAL A 106 12.29 -3.40 -5.15
N TYR A 107 12.73 -2.60 -6.12
CA TYR A 107 12.55 -2.90 -7.54
C TYR A 107 13.72 -3.78 -8.00
N ASN A 108 13.42 -4.97 -8.49
CA ASN A 108 14.47 -5.88 -8.93
C ASN A 108 15.17 -5.33 -10.17
N PRO A 109 16.49 -5.56 -10.31
CA PRO A 109 17.20 -5.29 -11.55
C PRO A 109 16.58 -6.05 -12.72
N SER A 110 16.60 -5.44 -13.91
CA SER A 110 16.17 -6.05 -15.17
C SER A 110 17.19 -5.76 -16.26
N THR A 111 17.40 -6.72 -17.17
CA THR A 111 18.26 -6.53 -18.35
C THR A 111 17.48 -6.06 -19.57
N ASN A 112 16.15 -6.14 -19.54
CA ASN A 112 15.28 -5.71 -20.64
C ASN A 112 13.91 -5.23 -20.13
N PRO A 113 13.64 -3.90 -20.11
CA PRO A 113 14.60 -2.82 -20.34
C PRO A 113 15.70 -2.82 -19.27
N TYR A 114 16.91 -2.36 -19.60
CA TYR A 114 18.00 -2.28 -18.62
C TYR A 114 17.60 -1.35 -17.47
N TYR A 115 17.67 -1.88 -16.26
CA TYR A 115 17.34 -1.19 -15.03
C TYR A 115 18.15 -1.80 -13.88
N ALA A 116 18.90 -0.99 -13.15
CA ALA A 116 19.86 -1.47 -12.14
C ALA A 116 19.22 -1.93 -10.83
N GLY A 117 17.91 -1.73 -10.66
CA GLY A 117 17.22 -1.86 -9.38
C GLY A 117 17.15 -0.51 -8.63
N SER A 118 16.20 -0.39 -7.71
CA SER A 118 16.08 0.76 -6.81
C SER A 118 15.38 0.37 -5.51
N ASN A 119 15.54 1.19 -4.48
CA ASN A 119 14.75 1.10 -3.26
C ASN A 119 13.86 2.32 -3.17
N ASN A 120 12.56 2.11 -2.98
CA ASN A 120 11.57 3.18 -2.89
C ASN A 120 10.86 3.11 -1.54
N TYR A 121 10.54 4.28 -0.99
CA TYR A 121 9.91 4.41 0.33
C TYR A 121 8.54 5.06 0.20
N TYR A 122 7.58 4.53 0.96
CA TYR A 122 6.21 5.01 1.00
C TYR A 122 5.85 5.40 2.43
N ASN A 123 5.33 6.61 2.61
CA ASN A 123 4.83 7.10 3.89
C ASN A 123 3.45 7.75 3.71
N LEU A 124 2.45 7.28 4.46
CA LEU A 124 1.07 7.75 4.32
C LEU A 124 0.96 9.23 4.72
N VAL A 125 0.33 10.01 3.85
CA VAL A 125 0.01 11.44 4.07
C VAL A 125 -1.43 11.59 4.53
N SER A 126 -2.35 10.90 3.88
CA SER A 126 -3.77 10.97 4.17
C SER A 126 -4.43 9.63 3.89
N CYS A 127 -5.31 9.19 4.80
CA CYS A 127 -6.17 8.05 4.53
C CYS A 127 -7.19 8.43 3.46
N SER A 128 -7.39 7.58 2.46
CA SER A 128 -8.64 7.61 1.73
C SER A 128 -9.63 6.83 2.59
N MET A 129 -10.68 7.49 3.07
CA MET A 129 -11.88 6.75 3.45
C MET A 129 -12.47 6.24 2.14
N ALA A 130 -11.91 5.15 1.62
CA ALA A 130 -12.66 4.32 0.71
C ALA A 130 -13.89 3.92 1.53
N THR A 131 -15.01 4.55 1.23
CA THR A 131 -16.32 4.06 1.63
C THR A 131 -16.41 2.65 1.05
N GLU A 132 -15.98 1.65 1.81
CA GLU A 132 -16.73 0.41 1.77
C GLU A 132 -18.17 0.84 2.00
N ASP A 133 -19.01 0.58 1.02
CA ASP A 133 -20.44 0.84 1.01
C ASP A 133 -21.12 -0.11 2.00
N HIS A 134 -20.64 -0.12 3.23
CA HIS A 134 -21.32 -0.64 4.38
C HIS A 134 -22.28 0.46 4.81
N ASP A 135 -23.51 0.33 4.33
CA ASP A 135 -24.74 0.93 4.86
C ASP A 135 -24.74 0.90 6.40
N LEU A 136 -24.06 1.86 7.01
CA LEU A 136 -24.20 2.19 8.41
C LEU A 136 -24.98 3.50 8.42
N HIS A 137 -26.30 3.34 8.50
CA HIS A 137 -27.23 4.38 8.92
C HIS A 137 -26.62 5.17 10.08
N SER A 138 -26.07 6.35 9.78
CA SER A 138 -25.55 7.24 10.81
C SER A 138 -26.74 7.78 11.60
N GLY A 139 -26.95 7.25 12.80
CA GLY A 139 -27.78 7.87 13.82
C GLY A 139 -27.21 9.26 14.11
N ARG A 140 -27.91 10.28 13.63
CA ARG A 140 -27.73 11.69 13.94
C ARG A 140 -27.93 11.87 15.45
N PHE A 141 -26.85 11.97 16.22
CA PHE A 141 -26.93 12.54 17.57
C PHE A 141 -27.01 14.05 17.42
N GLU A 142 -28.23 14.58 17.49
CA GLU A 142 -28.44 15.98 17.83
C GLU A 142 -28.25 16.12 19.35
N THR A 143 -27.33 17.00 19.74
CA THR A 143 -27.14 17.43 21.11
C THR A 143 -28.30 18.35 21.51
N ILE A 144 -28.89 18.11 22.68
CA ILE A 144 -29.88 18.96 23.35
C ILE A 144 -29.20 20.23 23.85
#